data_AF-A0A7C3BVF3-F1
#
_entry.id   AF-A0A7C3BVF3-F1
#
_cell.length_a   1.000
_cell.length_b   1.000
_cell.length_c   1.000
_cell.angle_alpha   90.00
_cell.angle_beta   90.00
_cell.angle_gamma   90.00
#
_symmetry.space_group_name_H-M   'P 1'
#
loop_
_entity.id
_entity.type
_entity.pdbx_description
1 polymer ?
#
loop_
_entity_poly.entity_id
_entity_poly.type
_entity_poly.pdbx_seq_one_letter_code
_entity_poly.pdbx_strand_id
1 'polypeptide(L)' 'MGELKAINDYQKHIDVLKSDEAKLVLEHIRDDEKEHVAELTKLIRQMDGTQEAKFKKEQL' A
#
# COMPACT_ATOMS: atom_id res chain seq x y z
N MET A 1 0.55 6.96 6.02
CA MET A 1 1.95 7.18 5.58
C MET A 1 2.84 5.96 5.87
N GLY A 2 2.68 5.28 7.01
CA GLY A 2 3.45 4.05 7.35
C GLY A 2 3.36 2.96 6.28
N GLU A 3 2.15 2.54 5.91
CA GLU A 3 1.96 1.44 4.95
C GLU A 3 2.56 1.70 3.57
N LEU A 4 2.38 2.92 3.03
CA LEU A 4 3.04 3.32 1.77
C LEU A 4 4.58 3.27 1.85
N LYS A 5 5.16 3.58 3.02
CA LYS A 5 6.60 3.45 3.24
C LYS A 5 6.99 1.97 3.32
N ALA A 6 6.24 1.15 4.04
CA ALA A 6 6.48 -0.28 4.16
C ALA A 6 6.44 -0.97 2.79
N ILE A 7 5.44 -0.68 1.95
CA ILE A 7 5.35 -1.17 0.57
C ILE A 7 6.64 -0.88 -0.20
N ASN A 8 7.10 0.37 -0.16
CA ASN A 8 8.29 0.80 -0.90
C ASN A 8 9.57 0.16 -0.34
N ASP A 9 9.68 0.01 0.98
CA ASP A 9 10.86 -0.57 1.60
C ASP A 9 10.94 -2.08 1.37
N TYR A 10 9.82 -2.80 1.49
CA TYR A 10 9.77 -4.21 1.11
C TYR A 10 10.11 -4.42 -0.36
N GLN A 11 9.62 -3.57 -1.26
CA GLN A 11 10.00 -3.65 -2.68
C GLN A 11 11.51 -3.52 -2.88
N LYS A 12 12.15 -2.52 -2.26
CA LYS A 12 13.61 -2.35 -2.34
C LYS A 12 14.37 -3.57 -1.82
N HIS A 13 13.87 -4.20 -0.74
CA HIS A 13 14.46 -5.42 -0.21
C HIS A 13 14.31 -6.60 -1.17
N ILE A 14 13.11 -6.81 -1.74
CA ILE A 14 12.84 -7.84 -2.75
C ILE A 14 13.80 -7.71 -3.94
N ASP A 15 14.02 -6.48 -4.42
CA ASP A 15 14.86 -6.20 -5.59
C ASP A 15 16.33 -6.62 -5.40
N VAL A 16 16.85 -6.56 -4.17
CA VAL A 16 18.27 -6.84 -3.86
C VAL A 16 18.51 -8.21 -3.21
N LEU A 17 17.45 -8.86 -2.71
CA LEU A 17 17.57 -10.17 -2.09
C LEU A 17 17.97 -11.24 -3.10
N LYS A 18 18.72 -12.24 -2.61
CA LYS A 18 19.12 -13.42 -3.40
C LYS A 18 18.33 -14.68 -3.05
N SER A 19 17.73 -14.73 -1.85
CA SER A 19 16.92 -15.87 -1.41
C SER A 19 15.51 -15.72 -1.97
N ASP A 20 15.11 -16.65 -2.83
CA ASP A 20 13.76 -16.67 -3.42
C ASP A 20 12.69 -16.93 -2.35
N GLU A 21 12.99 -17.75 -1.34
CA GLU A 21 12.10 -17.96 -0.19
C GLU A 21 11.85 -16.65 0.57
N ALA A 22 12.91 -15.88 0.84
CA ALA A 22 12.75 -14.59 1.52
C ALA A 22 11.98 -13.57 0.66
N LYS A 23 12.17 -13.58 -0.65
CA LYS A 23 11.40 -12.73 -1.58
C LYS A 23 9.92 -13.04 -1.51
N LEU A 24 9.55 -14.32 -1.58
CA LEU A 24 8.15 -14.75 -1.53
C LEU A 24 7.46 -14.28 -0.24
N VAL A 25 8.14 -14.40 0.91
CA VAL A 25 7.61 -13.89 2.18
C VAL A 25 7.44 -12.37 2.15
N LEU A 26 8.43 -11.63 1.68
CA LEU A 26 8.34 -10.17 1.61
C LEU A 26 7.31 -9.68 0.57
N GLU A 27 7.11 -10.40 -0.53
CA GLU A 27 6.07 -10.11 -1.52
C GLU A 27 4.69 -10.22 -0.90
N HIS A 28 4.43 -11.29 -0.14
CA HIS A 28 3.18 -11.45 0.58
C HIS A 28 2.94 -10.31 1.57
N ILE A 29 3.93 -10.02 2.43
CA ILE A 29 3.79 -8.94 3.42
C ILE A 29 3.58 -7.58 2.73
N ARG A 30 4.34 -7.27 1.67
CA ARG A 30 4.17 -6.04 0.89
C ARG A 30 2.75 -5.93 0.32
N ASP A 31 2.17 -7.05 -0.10
CA ASP A 31 0.84 -7.05 -0.69
C ASP A 31 -0.26 -6.89 0.38
N ASP A 32 -0.06 -7.41 1.60
CA ASP A 32 -0.93 -7.13 2.75
C ASP A 32 -0.93 -5.63 3.10
N GLU A 33 0.24 -4.96 3.05
CA GLU A 33 0.28 -3.51 3.30
C GLU A 33 -0.48 -2.70 2.23
N LYS A 34 -0.60 -3.20 0.99
CA LYS A 34 -1.43 -2.55 -0.04
C LYS A 34 -2.91 -2.66 0.31
N GLU A 35 -3.34 -3.77 0.90
CA GLU A 35 -4.70 -3.94 1.43
C GLU A 35 -4.95 -2.92 2.55
N HIS A 36 -4.04 -2.81 3.52
CA HIS A 36 -4.15 -1.82 4.59
C HIS A 36 -4.25 -0.37 4.07
N VAL A 37 -3.48 -0.02 3.03
CA VAL A 37 -3.62 1.29 2.35
C VAL A 37 -5.01 1.48 1.77
N ALA A 38 -5.57 0.46 1.10
CA ALA A 38 -6.89 0.54 0.50
C ALA A 38 -7.99 0.73 1.55
N GLU A 39 -7.93 -0.04 2.65
CA GLU A 39 -8.87 0.06 3.76
C GLU A 39 -8.84 1.44 4.44
N LEU A 40 -7.63 1.93 4.73
CA LEU A 40 -7.46 3.25 5.35
C LEU A 40 -7.93 4.37 4.40
N THR A 41 -7.62 4.25 3.10
CA THR A 41 -8.05 5.23 2.10
C THR A 41 -9.57 5.27 2.00
N LYS A 42 -10.24 4.11 2.02
CA LYS A 42 -11.70 4.02 2.05
C LYS A 42 -12.29 4.72 3.27
N LEU A 43 -11.72 4.49 4.47
CA LEU A 43 -12.18 5.14 5.69
C LEU A 43 -12.03 6.67 5.60
N ILE A 44 -10.89 7.16 5.12
CA ILE A 44 -10.63 8.59 4.93
C ILE A 44 -11.66 9.21 3.97
N ARG A 45 -11.95 8.55 2.84
CA ARG A 45 -12.97 9.01 1.87
C ARG A 45 -14.36 9.12 2.50
N GLN A 46 -14.71 8.20 3.39
CA GLN A 46 -16.01 8.23 4.09
C GLN A 46 -16.10 9.36 5.12
N MET A 47 -14.99 9.77 5.72
CA MET A 47 -14.96 10.75 6.81
C MET A 47 -14.63 12.18 6.33
N ASP A 48 -13.97 12.35 5.19
CA ASP A 48 -13.56 13.65 4.64
C ASP A 48 -14.14 13.87 3.23
N GLY A 49 -15.16 14.74 3.15
CA GLY A 49 -15.80 15.09 1.89
C GLY A 49 -14.88 15.76 0.86
N THR A 50 -13.80 16.43 1.31
CA THR A 50 -12.79 17.00 0.40
C THR A 50 -12.01 15.88 -0.29
N GLN A 51 -11.66 14.83 0.44
CA GLN A 51 -10.98 13.66 -0.13
C GLN A 51 -11.90 12.96 -1.12
N GLU A 52 -13.15 12.67 -0.75
CA GLU A 52 -14.09 12.01 -1.67
C GLU A 52 -14.32 12.82 -2.96
N ALA A 53 -14.44 14.15 -2.87
CA ALA A 53 -14.57 15.01 -4.04
C ALA A 53 -13.34 14.95 -4.96
N LYS A 54 -12.12 14.88 -4.39
CA LYS A 54 -10.89 14.71 -5.16
C LYS A 54 -10.83 13.34 -5.83
N PHE A 55 -11.12 12.26 -5.12
CA PHE A 55 -11.14 10.91 -5.68
C PHE A 55 -12.12 10.80 -6.86
N LYS A 56 -13.36 11.29 -6.70
CA LYS A 56 -14.34 11.34 -7.80
C LYS A 56 -13.86 12.12 -9.02
N LYS A 57 -13.19 13.26 -8.81
CA LYS A 57 -12.64 14.09 -9.89
C LYS A 57 -11.59 13.33 -10.70
N GLU A 58 -10.73 12.57 -10.03
CA GLU A 58 -9.67 11.78 -10.65
C GLU A 58 -10.17 10.41 -11.18
N GLN A 59 -11.48 10.11 -11.08
CA GLN A 59 -12.09 8.83 -11.44
C GLN A 59 -11.53 7.64 -10.64
N LEU A 60 -11.24 7.87 -9.35
CA LEU A 60 -10.70 6.91 -8.38
C LEU A 60 -11.68 6.59 -7.22
#